data_AF-A0A7S0F1Y8-F1
#
_entry.id   AF-A0A7S0F1Y8-F1
#
_cell.length_a   1.000
_cell.length_b   1.000
_cell.length_c   1.000
_cell.angle_alpha   90.00
_cell.angle_beta   90.00
_cell.angle_gamma   90.00
#
_symmetry.space_group_name_H-M   'P 1'
#
loop_
_entity.id
_entity.type
_entity.pdbx_description
1 polymer ?
#
loop_
_entity_poly.entity_id
_entity_poly.type
_entity_poly.pdbx_seq_one_letter_code
_entity_poly.pdbx_strand_id
1 'polypeptide(L)'
;ERAKFSEEILDNFVRSCAGYCVISFLLGIGDRHLENLMLTTDGRLFHIDFEYILGHDPKPFAPPMKLSEQMVMAMGGRSSRRYLEFQKVCCKAYLILRKHARTFLNLLDLSRDLNANHNALSFRSGQELEERFQLHLSPQEAVTYLQEVIHESVGALFPQLVDTVHKWRQFFKQ
;
A
#
# COMPACT_ATOMS: atom_id res chain seq x y z
N GLU A 1 11.85 13.95 -26.58
CA GLU A 1 12.78 13.21 -25.70
C GLU A 1 12.03 12.69 -24.47
N ARG A 2 12.21 11.42 -24.08
CA ARG A 2 11.71 10.95 -22.77
C ARG A 2 12.68 11.46 -21.71
N ALA A 3 12.19 12.23 -20.74
CA ALA A 3 12.99 12.62 -19.57
C ALA A 3 13.54 11.35 -18.90
N LYS A 4 14.86 11.22 -18.87
CA LYS A 4 15.54 10.17 -18.11
C LYS A 4 15.60 10.64 -16.66
N PHE A 5 14.72 10.12 -15.81
CA PHE A 5 14.85 10.30 -14.36
C PHE A 5 16.17 9.69 -13.87
N SER A 6 16.80 10.29 -12.87
CA SER A 6 17.98 9.71 -12.24
C SER A 6 17.63 8.41 -11.52
N GLU A 7 18.60 7.50 -11.40
CA GLU A 7 18.40 6.26 -10.64
C GLU A 7 18.03 6.54 -9.18
N GLU A 8 18.55 7.63 -8.60
CA GLU A 8 18.24 8.06 -7.23
C GLU A 8 16.77 8.45 -7.05
N ILE A 9 16.20 9.23 -7.97
CA ILE A 9 14.78 9.62 -7.93
C ILE A 9 13.88 8.38 -7.98
N LEU A 10 14.25 7.42 -8.85
CA LEU A 10 13.48 6.18 -9.00
C LEU A 10 13.64 5.24 -7.79
N ASP A 11 14.81 5.20 -7.15
CA ASP A 11 15.03 4.46 -5.90
C ASP A 11 14.24 5.08 -4.73
N ASN A 12 14.24 6.42 -4.62
CA ASN A 12 13.40 7.15 -3.66
C ASN A 12 11.91 6.80 -3.85
N PHE A 13 11.45 6.77 -5.10
CA PHE A 13 10.07 6.39 -5.42
C PHE A 13 9.76 4.96 -4.98
N VAL A 14 10.60 3.99 -5.35
CA VAL A 14 10.41 2.58 -5.00
C VAL A 14 10.37 2.39 -3.48
N ARG A 15 11.30 2.99 -2.74
CA ARG A 15 11.38 2.84 -1.28
C ARG A 15 10.22 3.50 -0.54
N SER A 16 9.88 4.73 -0.93
CA SER A 16 8.77 5.47 -0.31
C SER A 16 7.43 4.79 -0.62
N CYS A 17 7.22 4.37 -1.87
CA CYS A 17 6.07 3.57 -2.27
C CYS A 17 5.97 2.28 -1.45
N ALA A 18 7.07 1.53 -1.28
CA ALA A 18 7.07 0.32 -0.46
C ALA A 18 6.71 0.60 1.01
N GLY A 19 7.30 1.62 1.61
CA GLY A 19 7.00 2.02 2.99
C GLY A 19 5.54 2.39 3.18
N TYR A 20 5.00 3.25 2.31
CA TYR A 20 3.61 3.70 2.38
C TYR A 20 2.60 2.58 2.10
N CYS A 21 2.88 1.67 1.15
CA CYS A 21 2.04 0.50 0.90
C CYS A 21 1.96 -0.40 2.14
N VAL A 22 3.09 -0.67 2.80
CA VAL A 22 3.13 -1.53 3.99
C VAL A 22 2.44 -0.86 5.18
N ILE A 23 2.74 0.41 5.46
CA ILE A 23 2.11 1.09 6.62
C ILE A 23 0.61 1.28 6.40
N SER A 24 0.17 1.59 5.17
CA SER A 24 -1.26 1.72 4.85
C SER A 24 -1.97 0.37 4.93
N PHE A 25 -1.31 -0.71 4.52
CA PHE A 25 -1.84 -2.06 4.69
C PHE A 25 -2.01 -2.39 6.17
N LEU A 26 -0.99 -2.19 7.00
CA LEU A 26 -1.02 -2.51 8.43
C LEU A 26 -2.05 -1.66 9.18
N LEU A 27 -2.08 -0.35 8.93
CA LEU A 27 -3.02 0.57 9.56
C LEU A 27 -4.43 0.51 8.98
N GLY A 28 -4.66 -0.27 7.93
CA GLY A 28 -5.95 -0.30 7.23
C GLY A 28 -6.38 1.09 6.74
N ILE A 29 -5.45 1.86 6.16
CA ILE A 29 -5.76 3.20 5.61
C ILE A 29 -6.61 3.02 4.35
N GLY A 30 -7.83 3.56 4.40
CA GLY A 30 -8.81 3.54 3.33
C GLY A 30 -8.69 4.70 2.36
N ASP A 31 -9.51 4.68 1.31
CA ASP A 31 -9.66 5.76 0.33
C ASP A 31 -8.37 6.29 -0.31
N ARG A 32 -7.41 5.40 -0.58
CA ARG A 32 -6.16 5.76 -1.27
C ARG A 32 -6.37 5.83 -2.78
N HIS A 33 -6.87 6.97 -3.26
CA HIS A 33 -6.90 7.33 -4.68
C HIS A 33 -5.72 8.25 -5.05
N LEU A 34 -5.49 8.47 -6.34
CA LEU A 34 -4.31 9.22 -6.83
C LEU A 34 -4.20 10.64 -6.25
N GLU A 35 -5.31 11.31 -5.97
CA GLU A 35 -5.29 12.65 -5.36
C GLU A 35 -4.78 12.67 -3.91
N ASN A 36 -4.86 11.52 -3.21
CA ASN A 36 -4.30 11.36 -1.86
C ASN A 36 -2.83 10.90 -1.89
N LEU A 37 -2.24 10.74 -3.08
CA LEU A 37 -0.87 10.31 -3.29
C LEU A 37 -0.06 11.44 -3.91
N MET A 38 0.81 12.04 -3.11
CA MET A 38 1.64 13.16 -3.50
C MET A 38 3.04 12.67 -3.86
N LEU A 39 3.70 13.36 -4.80
CA LEU A 39 5.06 13.06 -5.25
C LEU A 39 5.92 14.31 -5.13
N THR A 40 7.08 14.17 -4.48
CA THR A 40 8.08 15.23 -4.40
C THR A 40 8.96 15.27 -5.65
N THR A 41 9.64 16.40 -5.87
CA THR A 41 10.56 16.58 -7.00
C THR A 41 11.77 15.63 -6.96
N ASP A 42 12.13 15.13 -5.77
CA ASP A 42 13.19 14.13 -5.58
C ASP A 42 12.69 12.68 -5.59
N GLY A 43 11.42 12.46 -5.97
CA GLY A 43 10.86 11.15 -6.25
C GLY A 43 10.20 10.45 -5.07
N ARG A 44 10.07 11.07 -3.89
CA ARG A 44 9.39 10.44 -2.75
C ARG A 44 7.87 10.53 -2.87
N LEU A 45 7.21 9.38 -2.81
CA LEU A 45 5.77 9.27 -2.70
C LEU A 45 5.36 9.40 -1.23
N PHE A 46 4.31 10.17 -0.95
CA PHE A 46 3.71 10.25 0.38
C PHE A 46 2.20 10.36 0.32
N HIS A 47 1.55 9.87 1.37
CA HIS A 47 0.10 9.90 1.49
C HIS A 47 -0.31 11.17 2.24
N ILE A 48 -1.38 11.82 1.77
CA ILE A 48 -2.08 12.89 2.49
C ILE A 48 -3.49 12.44 2.81
N ASP A 49 -4.15 13.16 3.72
CA ASP A 49 -5.53 12.92 4.16
C ASP A 49 -5.75 11.52 4.76
N PHE A 50 -5.91 11.40 6.08
CA PHE A 50 -6.05 10.10 6.77
C PHE A 50 -7.43 9.92 7.40
N GLU A 51 -8.47 10.53 6.81
CA GLU A 51 -9.84 10.44 7.33
C GLU A 51 -10.34 8.99 7.48
N TYR A 52 -9.93 8.11 6.56
CA TYR A 52 -10.27 6.69 6.56
C TYR A 52 -9.09 5.85 7.05
N ILE A 53 -9.14 5.39 8.29
CA ILE A 53 -8.08 4.58 8.92
C ILE A 53 -8.68 3.40 9.70
N LEU A 54 -7.84 2.42 10.03
CA LEU A 54 -8.17 1.23 10.80
C LEU A 54 -9.32 0.40 10.21
N GLY A 55 -9.27 0.18 8.89
CA GLY A 55 -10.21 -0.70 8.19
C GLY A 55 -11.46 0.02 7.68
N HIS A 56 -11.70 1.26 8.09
CA HIS A 56 -12.71 2.09 7.44
C HIS A 56 -12.27 2.43 6.03
N ASP A 57 -13.12 2.11 5.04
CA ASP A 57 -12.96 2.49 3.65
C ASP A 57 -14.35 2.76 3.08
N PRO A 58 -14.57 3.88 2.36
CA PRO A 58 -15.85 4.13 1.70
C PRO A 58 -16.14 3.13 0.58
N LYS A 59 -15.13 2.39 0.11
CA LYS A 59 -15.25 1.42 -0.99
C LYS A 59 -15.47 0.00 -0.44
N PRO A 60 -16.56 -0.68 -0.83
CA PRO A 60 -16.94 -1.99 -0.27
C PRO A 60 -16.00 -3.15 -0.67
N PHE A 61 -15.21 -3.00 -1.74
CA PHE A 61 -14.32 -4.04 -2.26
C PHE A 61 -12.91 -3.51 -2.51
N ALA A 62 -12.37 -2.79 -1.52
CA ALA A 62 -11.05 -2.23 -1.66
C ALA A 62 -9.98 -3.33 -1.64
N PRO A 63 -8.93 -3.24 -2.48
CA PRO A 63 -7.85 -4.23 -2.46
C PRO A 63 -7.14 -4.21 -1.10
N PRO A 64 -6.58 -5.36 -0.68
CA PRO A 64 -5.99 -5.48 0.65
C PRO A 64 -4.82 -4.51 0.84
N MET A 65 -3.97 -4.34 -0.17
CA MET A 65 -2.91 -3.34 -0.20
C MET A 65 -3.23 -2.22 -1.21
N LYS A 66 -2.97 -0.98 -0.80
CA LYS A 66 -3.20 0.22 -1.61
C LYS A 66 -2.05 0.44 -2.58
N LEU A 67 -2.09 -0.27 -3.69
CA LEU A 67 -1.11 -0.16 -4.79
C LEU A 67 -1.87 0.13 -6.08
N SER A 68 -1.63 1.30 -6.68
CA SER A 68 -2.30 1.68 -7.93
C SER A 68 -1.55 1.18 -9.17
N GLU A 69 -2.26 1.10 -10.29
CA GLU A 69 -1.66 0.72 -11.58
C GLU A 69 -0.56 1.71 -12.00
N GLN A 70 -0.80 3.00 -11.80
CA GLN A 70 0.13 4.07 -12.14
C GLN A 70 1.44 3.94 -11.36
N MET A 71 1.36 3.52 -10.08
CA MET A 71 2.56 3.25 -9.27
C MET A 71 3.37 2.07 -9.85
N VAL A 72 2.71 0.99 -10.27
CA VAL A 72 3.37 -0.17 -10.88
C VAL A 72 3.99 0.21 -12.23
N MET A 73 3.28 1.00 -13.04
CA MET A 73 3.78 1.49 -14.33
C MET A 73 4.97 2.45 -14.15
N ALA A 74 4.97 3.30 -13.12
CA ALA A 74 6.11 4.16 -12.78
C ALA A 74 7.36 3.35 -12.40
N MET A 75 7.21 2.14 -11.86
CA MET A 75 8.32 1.20 -11.66
C MET A 75 8.77 0.51 -12.95
N GLY A 76 8.07 0.68 -14.07
CA GLY A 76 8.34 0.01 -15.34
C GLY A 76 7.56 -1.30 -15.53
N GLY A 77 6.51 -1.53 -14.75
CA GLY A 77 5.63 -2.70 -14.87
C GLY A 77 6.04 -3.91 -14.02
N ARG A 78 5.17 -4.93 -13.96
CA ARG A 78 5.30 -6.10 -13.08
C ARG A 78 6.55 -6.95 -13.32
N SER A 79 7.09 -6.93 -14.54
CA SER A 79 8.29 -7.69 -14.91
C SER A 79 9.57 -6.87 -14.75
N SER A 80 9.49 -5.64 -14.24
CA SER A 80 10.65 -4.76 -14.12
C SER A 80 11.51 -5.11 -12.91
N ARG A 81 12.81 -4.82 -13.02
CA ARG A 81 13.76 -4.93 -11.89
C ARG A 81 13.31 -4.10 -10.68
N ARG A 82 12.71 -2.93 -10.89
CA ARG A 82 12.28 -2.02 -9.81
C ARG A 82 11.04 -2.53 -9.10
N TYR A 83 10.12 -3.17 -9.81
CA TYR A 83 8.96 -3.81 -9.18
C TYR A 83 9.38 -4.99 -8.30
N LEU A 84 10.35 -5.80 -8.75
CA LEU A 84 10.94 -6.85 -7.91
C LEU A 84 11.62 -6.26 -6.67
N GLU A 85 12.33 -5.14 -6.82
CA GLU A 85 12.94 -4.45 -5.68
C GLU A 85 11.89 -3.88 -4.71
N PHE A 86 10.82 -3.27 -5.23
CA PHE A 86 9.66 -2.83 -4.44
C PHE A 86 9.11 -3.97 -3.58
N GLN A 87 8.86 -5.16 -4.16
CA GLN A 87 8.37 -6.31 -3.42
C GLN A 87 9.33 -6.74 -2.30
N LYS A 88 10.65 -6.75 -2.57
CA LYS A 88 11.66 -7.05 -1.55
C LYS A 88 11.67 -6.03 -0.42
N VAL A 89 11.60 -4.74 -0.74
CA VAL A 89 11.57 -3.66 0.25
C VAL A 89 10.29 -3.73 1.09
N CYS A 90 9.13 -4.02 0.49
CA CYS A 90 7.88 -4.26 1.21
C CYS A 90 8.03 -5.40 2.23
N CYS A 91 8.54 -6.55 1.79
CA CYS A 91 8.74 -7.71 2.65
C CYS A 91 9.69 -7.38 3.81
N LYS A 92 10.81 -6.71 3.52
CA LYS A 92 11.76 -6.27 4.54
C LYS A 92 11.13 -5.32 5.56
N ALA A 93 10.39 -4.31 5.09
CA ALA A 93 9.72 -3.34 5.94
C ALA A 93 8.65 -4.02 6.83
N TYR A 94 7.85 -4.92 6.25
CA TYR A 94 6.84 -5.69 6.98
C TYR A 94 7.46 -6.54 8.09
N LEU A 95 8.55 -7.27 7.81
CA LEU A 95 9.26 -8.05 8.82
C LEU A 95 9.83 -7.19 9.95
N ILE A 96 10.37 -6.00 9.63
CA ILE A 96 10.87 -5.07 10.64
C ILE A 96 9.71 -4.58 11.51
N LEU A 97 8.61 -4.14 10.92
CA LEU A 97 7.44 -3.66 11.65
C LEU A 97 6.80 -4.75 12.51
N ARG A 98 6.75 -6.00 12.03
CA ARG A 98 6.28 -7.16 12.81
C ARG A 98 7.05 -7.35 14.11
N LYS A 99 8.38 -7.15 14.10
CA LYS A 99 9.20 -7.25 15.32
C LYS A 99 8.83 -6.19 16.37
N HIS A 100 8.25 -5.08 15.94
CA HIS A 100 7.85 -3.96 16.78
C HIS A 100 6.31 -3.81 16.90
N ALA A 101 5.55 -4.82 16.46
CA ALA A 101 4.09 -4.76 16.41
C ALA A 101 3.47 -4.44 17.77
N ARG A 102 3.96 -5.06 18.85
CA ARG A 102 3.46 -4.82 20.22
C ARG A 102 3.60 -3.36 20.63
N THR A 103 4.73 -2.72 20.34
CA THR A 103 4.92 -1.29 20.63
C THR A 103 3.92 -0.44 19.84
N PHE A 104 3.72 -0.78 18.57
CA PHE A 104 2.81 -0.07 17.68
C PHE A 104 1.34 -0.20 18.14
N LEU A 105 0.91 -1.42 18.46
CA LEU A 105 -0.44 -1.71 18.97
C LEU A 105 -0.67 -1.00 20.31
N ASN A 106 0.27 -1.07 21.26
CA ASN A 106 0.14 -0.37 22.55
C ASN A 106 0.01 1.16 22.39
N LEU A 107 0.73 1.77 21.45
CA LEU A 107 0.62 3.21 21.19
C LEU A 107 -0.76 3.58 20.59
N LEU A 108 -1.28 2.73 19.71
CA LEU A 108 -2.62 2.90 19.17
C LEU A 108 -3.67 2.73 20.27
N ASP A 109 -3.52 1.74 21.14
CA ASP A 109 -4.39 1.53 22.31
C ASP A 109 -4.43 2.75 23.21
N LEU A 110 -3.27 3.30 23.58
CA LEU A 110 -3.20 4.49 24.41
C LEU A 110 -3.82 5.74 23.74
N SER A 111 -3.57 5.92 22.43
CA SER A 111 -4.14 7.06 21.70
C SER A 111 -5.65 6.96 21.52
N ARG A 112 -6.24 5.76 21.57
CA ARG A 112 -7.68 5.54 21.64
C ARG A 112 -8.27 6.04 22.95
N ASP A 113 -7.67 5.66 24.07
CA ASP A 113 -8.14 6.06 25.41
C ASP A 113 -8.14 7.59 25.58
N LEU A 114 -7.16 8.27 24.98
CA LEU A 114 -7.07 9.74 24.98
C LEU A 114 -8.10 10.43 24.08
N ASN A 115 -8.61 9.74 23.05
CA ASN A 115 -9.50 10.28 22.03
C ASN A 115 -10.95 9.74 22.10
N ALA A 116 -11.33 9.11 23.22
CA ALA A 116 -12.64 8.46 23.42
C ALA A 116 -13.89 9.34 23.18
N ASN A 117 -13.72 10.66 23.00
CA ASN A 117 -14.79 11.59 22.61
C ASN A 117 -15.02 11.70 21.09
N HIS A 118 -14.14 11.14 20.26
CA HIS A 118 -14.30 11.07 18.81
C HIS A 118 -14.56 9.62 18.37
N ASN A 119 -15.77 9.38 17.86
CA ASN A 119 -16.37 8.09 17.45
C ASN A 119 -15.61 7.29 16.34
N ALA A 120 -14.33 7.57 16.07
CA ALA A 120 -13.62 7.02 14.92
C ALA A 120 -12.93 5.65 15.19
N LEU A 121 -12.74 5.25 16.45
CA LEU A 121 -11.87 4.13 16.80
C LEU A 121 -12.65 3.01 17.49
N SER A 122 -13.47 2.27 16.72
CA SER A 122 -14.28 1.16 17.27
C SER A 122 -13.42 -0.03 17.72
N PHE A 123 -13.86 -0.80 18.72
CA PHE A 123 -13.15 -1.97 19.28
C PHE A 123 -12.65 -2.99 18.23
N ARG A 124 -13.33 -3.13 17.08
CA ARG A 124 -12.96 -4.03 15.98
C ARG A 124 -11.60 -3.71 15.34
N SER A 125 -11.21 -2.45 15.36
CA SER A 125 -9.99 -1.97 14.69
C SER A 125 -8.68 -2.56 15.23
N GLY A 126 -8.60 -2.85 16.54
CA GLY A 126 -7.38 -3.40 17.14
C GLY A 126 -7.11 -4.85 16.73
N GLN A 127 -8.17 -5.66 16.69
CA GLN A 127 -8.10 -7.06 16.28
C GLN A 127 -7.79 -7.18 14.78
N GLU A 128 -8.42 -6.35 13.95
CA GLU A 128 -8.13 -6.27 12.51
C GLU A 128 -6.67 -5.86 12.22
N LEU A 129 -6.09 -4.98 13.05
CA LEU A 129 -4.69 -4.61 12.94
C LEU A 129 -3.77 -5.78 13.27
N GLU A 130 -4.03 -6.46 14.38
CA GLU A 130 -3.24 -7.62 14.81
C GLU A 130 -3.28 -8.75 13.76
N GLU A 131 -4.44 -8.97 13.14
CA GLU A 131 -4.62 -9.89 12.03
C GLU A 131 -3.76 -9.51 10.82
N ARG A 132 -3.59 -8.22 10.50
CA ARG A 132 -2.70 -7.77 9.41
C ARG A 132 -1.21 -8.00 9.73
N PHE A 133 -0.84 -7.96 11.01
CA PHE A 133 0.51 -8.27 11.45
C PHE A 133 0.84 -9.76 11.40
N GLN A 134 -0.14 -10.67 11.38
CA GLN A 134 0.03 -12.12 11.24
C GLN A 134 1.10 -12.71 12.17
N LEU A 135 1.14 -12.29 13.44
CA LEU A 135 2.27 -12.55 14.37
C LEU A 135 2.54 -14.02 14.67
N HIS A 136 1.57 -14.89 14.44
CA HIS A 136 1.70 -16.34 14.60
C HIS A 136 2.54 -17.01 13.51
N LEU A 137 2.72 -16.35 12.35
CA LEU A 137 3.53 -16.86 11.24
C LEU A 137 5.03 -16.70 11.51
N SER A 138 5.82 -17.65 11.01
CA SER A 138 7.28 -17.50 10.92
C SER A 138 7.66 -16.35 9.96
N PRO A 139 8.90 -15.83 10.02
CA PRO A 139 9.35 -14.80 9.08
C PRO A 139 9.23 -15.20 7.61
N GLN A 140 9.46 -16.47 7.27
CA GLN A 140 9.35 -16.97 5.90
C GLN A 140 7.89 -17.01 5.45
N GLU A 141 6.99 -17.53 6.27
CA GLU A 141 5.54 -17.58 5.97
C GLU A 141 4.95 -16.17 5.85
N ALA A 142 5.39 -15.24 6.70
CA ALA A 142 4.99 -13.84 6.66
C ALA A 142 5.40 -13.14 5.34
N VAL A 143 6.54 -13.51 4.77
CA VAL A 143 6.99 -13.02 3.46
C VAL A 143 6.08 -13.56 2.36
N THR A 144 5.79 -14.86 2.37
CA THR A 144 4.86 -15.50 1.41
C THR A 144 3.48 -14.84 1.47
N TYR A 145 2.94 -14.67 2.68
CA TYR A 145 1.66 -13.99 2.90
C TYR A 145 1.65 -12.57 2.30
N LEU A 146 2.67 -11.76 2.56
CA LEU A 146 2.70 -10.39 2.02
C LEU A 146 2.84 -10.39 0.49
N GLN A 147 3.56 -11.36 -0.08
CA GLN A 147 3.67 -11.50 -1.53
C GLN A 147 2.32 -11.84 -2.18
N GLU A 148 1.51 -12.69 -1.55
CA GLU A 148 0.14 -12.99 -1.97
C GLU A 148 -0.74 -11.74 -1.89
N VAL A 149 -0.70 -11.00 -0.79
CA VAL A 149 -1.43 -9.72 -0.65
C VAL A 149 -1.08 -8.73 -1.76
N ILE A 150 0.22 -8.58 -2.07
CA ILE A 150 0.66 -7.72 -3.19
C ILE A 150 0.15 -8.27 -4.52
N HIS A 151 0.23 -9.58 -4.73
CA HIS A 151 -0.23 -10.21 -5.97
C HIS A 151 -1.72 -10.01 -6.20
N GLU A 152 -2.55 -10.24 -5.19
CA GLU A 152 -4.00 -10.04 -5.22
C GLU A 152 -4.35 -8.58 -5.46
N SER A 153 -3.67 -7.66 -4.78
CA SER A 153 -3.89 -6.22 -4.93
C SER A 153 -3.62 -5.75 -6.37
N VAL A 154 -2.57 -6.29 -7.01
CA VAL A 154 -2.27 -5.99 -8.42
C VAL A 154 -3.17 -6.78 -9.38
N GLY A 155 -3.57 -8.00 -9.02
CA GLY A 155 -4.49 -8.84 -9.80
C GLY A 155 -5.89 -8.23 -9.90
N ALA A 156 -6.39 -7.61 -8.83
CA ALA A 156 -7.64 -6.86 -8.81
C ALA A 156 -7.66 -5.67 -9.79
N LEU A 157 -6.48 -5.15 -10.16
CA LEU A 157 -6.34 -4.10 -11.18
C LEU A 157 -6.45 -4.64 -12.62
N PHE A 158 -6.28 -5.95 -12.83
CA PHE A 158 -6.10 -6.52 -14.17
C PHE A 158 -7.37 -6.52 -15.05
N PRO A 159 -8.58 -6.77 -14.52
CA PRO A 159 -9.81 -6.58 -15.30
C PRO A 159 -9.96 -5.12 -15.78
N GLN A 160 -9.62 -4.16 -14.93
CA GLN A 160 -9.69 -2.72 -15.24
C GLN A 160 -8.70 -2.32 -16.33
N LEU A 161 -7.52 -2.95 -16.35
CA LEU A 161 -6.48 -2.80 -17.38
C LEU A 161 -6.93 -3.29 -18.75
N VAL A 162 -7.49 -4.50 -18.81
CA VAL A 162 -8.02 -5.09 -20.06
C VAL A 162 -9.12 -4.19 -20.61
N ASP A 163 -10.03 -3.73 -19.76
CA ASP A 163 -11.12 -2.83 -20.15
C ASP A 163 -10.61 -1.47 -20.64
N THR A 164 -9.60 -0.90 -19.97
CA THR A 164 -9.03 0.40 -20.36
C THR A 164 -8.30 0.29 -21.69
N VAL A 165 -7.48 -0.75 -21.90
CA VAL A 165 -6.81 -1.00 -23.18
C VAL A 165 -7.82 -1.28 -24.30
N HIS A 166 -8.90 -2.01 -24.02
CA HIS A 166 -9.98 -2.21 -24.98
C HIS A 166 -10.69 -0.91 -25.36
N LYS A 167 -11.01 -0.04 -24.39
CA LYS A 167 -11.60 1.28 -24.65
C LYS A 167 -10.67 2.17 -25.48
N TRP A 168 -9.38 2.19 -25.15
CA TRP A 168 -8.37 2.92 -25.94
C TRP A 168 -8.29 2.38 -27.38
N ARG A 169 -8.27 1.06 -27.57
CA ARG A 169 -8.30 0.44 -28.90
C ARG A 169 -9.56 0.77 -29.70
N GLN A 170 -10.70 1.02 -29.05
CA GLN A 170 -11.92 1.48 -29.73
C GLN A 170 -11.84 2.96 -30.09
N PHE A 171 -11.23 3.78 -29.23
CA PHE A 171 -11.04 5.22 -29.46
C PHE A 171 -10.09 5.53 -30.62
N PHE A 172 -9.01 4.75 -30.77
CA PHE A 172 -8.07 4.87 -31.90
C PHE A 172 -8.53 4.15 -33.18
N LYS A 173 -9.72 3.53 -33.17
CA LYS A 173 -10.38 2.95 -34.35
C LYS A 173 -11.48 3.85 -34.92
N GLN A 174 -11.72 5.01 -34.33
CA GLN A 174 -12.45 6.15 -34.93
C GLN A 174 -11.45 7.13 -35.52
#